data_AF-G9NGT4-F1
#
_entry.id   AF-G9NGT4-F1
#
_cell.length_a   1.000
_cell.length_b   1.000
_cell.length_c   1.000
_cell.angle_alpha   90.00
_cell.angle_beta   90.00
_cell.angle_gamma   90.00
#
_symmetry.space_group_name_H-M   'P 1'
#
loop_
_entity.id
_entity.type
_entity.pdbx_description
1 polymer ?
#
loop_
_entity_poly.entity_id
_entity_poly.type
_entity_poly.pdbx_seq_one_letter_code
_entity_poly.pdbx_strand_id
1 'polypeptide(L)'
;MIAKLEATHLFSKAFFAAQLTYYGIPFKPSAKGSTLRALLRDEVCEGNCDTVPESVVELEAAMRRDYEPLYHKWESDFAAWSAEKERLDDEAFEKCKTPNERACFDVRRFLEHYYLTDGKPDPTKTPETLVLRTERRIGDLTWKTQDIPGLHIWNSTHNVMEPVTCFIGWDRDEIMRLGKEFSDRQREAEKARRRLKWEENMEAHKQYLARRQSKEGDADGEDEKSKTFDLSRLAGSYVIRCDAVLDGWDTEFTGDTLTMDVAPSSDDMLVAAYNLGIIRGTMTLCLSDDTLKEMFDPDEDEDEDSEASMSDEEDEDNEDKEDEDKEDDDKEDDGDGVDTEEPTNAKKRKASLKQEEDEDSSQQQPAKKRKTATQPTPSRRVYLRLEGYETGEGEELHVPDPGYIDFTSNDCIAFEGLMKTFTYVGSKVKFEGYKISDEPQREPDVYEYVFLGE
;
A
#
# COMPACT_ATOMS: atom_id res chain seq x y z
N MET A 1 -13.88 -40.30 17.49
CA MET A 1 -13.98 -40.61 18.93
C MET A 1 -14.86 -39.59 19.68
N ILE A 2 -14.72 -38.30 19.36
CA ILE A 2 -15.44 -37.13 19.92
C ILE A 2 -16.92 -37.37 20.28
N ALA A 3 -17.76 -37.83 19.35
CA ALA A 3 -19.20 -38.06 19.59
C ALA A 3 -19.55 -38.98 20.80
N LYS A 4 -18.64 -39.87 21.22
CA LYS A 4 -18.84 -40.68 22.45
C LYS A 4 -18.63 -39.87 23.74
N LEU A 5 -17.72 -38.89 23.73
CA LEU A 5 -17.46 -37.98 24.85
C LEU A 5 -18.61 -36.95 24.99
N GLU A 6 -19.05 -36.36 23.89
CA GLU A 6 -20.18 -35.42 23.87
C GLU A 6 -21.48 -36.06 24.37
N ALA A 7 -21.77 -37.29 23.91
CA ALA A 7 -22.90 -38.07 24.40
C ALA A 7 -22.87 -38.28 25.93
N THR A 8 -21.70 -38.49 26.54
CA THR A 8 -21.58 -38.59 28.01
C THR A 8 -21.86 -37.29 28.75
N HIS A 9 -21.67 -36.11 28.13
CA HIS A 9 -22.07 -34.83 28.73
C HIS A 9 -23.59 -34.60 28.62
N LEU A 10 -24.19 -34.94 27.47
CA LEU A 10 -25.63 -34.79 27.24
C LEU A 10 -26.47 -35.71 28.14
N PHE A 11 -26.07 -36.98 28.31
CA PHE A 11 -26.79 -37.99 29.11
C PHE A 11 -26.59 -37.84 30.63
N SER A 12 -26.82 -36.64 31.15
CA SER A 12 -26.76 -36.29 32.57
C SER A 12 -27.99 -36.77 33.37
N LYS A 13 -27.93 -36.72 34.71
CA LYS A 13 -29.12 -36.94 35.57
C LYS A 13 -30.25 -35.97 35.21
N ALA A 14 -29.93 -34.71 34.91
CA ALA A 14 -30.91 -33.69 34.57
C ALA A 14 -31.64 -34.02 33.27
N PHE A 15 -30.92 -34.50 32.24
CA PHE A 15 -31.52 -34.97 30.99
C PHE A 15 -32.53 -36.09 31.23
N PHE A 16 -32.16 -37.16 31.95
CA PHE A 16 -33.09 -38.27 32.22
C PHE A 16 -34.29 -37.84 33.06
N ALA A 17 -34.10 -36.94 34.04
CA ALA A 17 -35.20 -36.38 34.81
C ALA A 17 -36.15 -35.54 33.94
N ALA A 18 -35.63 -34.73 33.02
CA ALA A 18 -36.42 -33.91 32.09
C ALA A 18 -37.22 -34.77 31.10
N GLN A 19 -36.61 -35.81 30.52
CA GLN A 19 -37.30 -36.75 29.63
C GLN A 19 -38.44 -37.50 30.35
N LEU A 20 -38.18 -38.04 31.55
CA LEU A 20 -39.23 -38.68 32.35
C LEU A 20 -40.35 -37.70 32.75
N THR A 21 -40.01 -36.42 33.02
CA THR A 21 -41.01 -35.37 33.30
C THR A 21 -41.85 -35.05 32.07
N TYR A 22 -41.23 -34.98 30.89
CA TYR A 22 -41.90 -34.71 29.61
C TYR A 22 -42.96 -35.76 29.29
N TYR A 23 -42.60 -37.05 29.34
CA TYR A 23 -43.55 -38.16 29.15
C TYR A 23 -44.46 -38.43 30.37
N GLY A 24 -44.43 -37.60 31.42
CA GLY A 24 -45.28 -37.76 32.61
C GLY A 24 -44.95 -38.95 33.52
N ILE A 25 -43.83 -39.63 33.27
CA ILE A 25 -43.42 -40.87 33.95
C ILE A 25 -42.99 -40.55 35.41
N PRO A 26 -43.63 -41.14 36.44
CA PRO A 26 -43.38 -40.77 37.83
C PRO A 26 -42.06 -41.34 38.37
N PHE A 27 -41.10 -40.47 38.67
CA PHE A 27 -39.82 -40.83 39.29
C PHE A 27 -39.56 -40.11 40.62
N LYS A 28 -38.63 -40.64 41.43
CA LYS A 28 -38.18 -40.00 42.68
C LYS A 28 -37.06 -39.00 42.40
N PRO A 29 -37.18 -37.69 42.73
CA PRO A 29 -36.12 -36.71 42.47
C PRO A 29 -34.76 -37.04 43.11
N SER A 30 -34.75 -37.80 44.20
CA SER A 30 -33.54 -38.29 44.89
C SER A 30 -32.85 -39.49 44.21
N ALA A 31 -33.43 -40.07 43.15
CA ALA A 31 -32.84 -41.22 42.45
C ALA A 31 -31.48 -40.89 41.79
N LYS A 32 -30.67 -41.93 41.55
CA LYS A 32 -29.38 -41.81 40.83
C LYS A 32 -29.62 -41.78 39.32
N GLY A 33 -28.74 -41.13 38.56
CA GLY A 33 -28.87 -41.00 37.11
C GLY A 33 -28.92 -42.35 36.37
N SER A 34 -28.23 -43.37 36.87
CA SER A 34 -28.31 -44.74 36.35
C SER A 34 -29.70 -45.38 36.55
N THR A 35 -30.40 -45.06 37.65
CA THR A 35 -31.77 -45.53 37.90
C THR A 35 -32.77 -44.84 36.97
N LEU A 36 -32.62 -43.53 36.73
CA LEU A 36 -33.47 -42.80 35.79
C LEU A 36 -33.23 -43.25 34.34
N ARG A 37 -31.97 -43.57 33.98
CA ARG A 37 -31.61 -44.13 32.66
C ARG A 37 -32.13 -45.55 32.45
N ALA A 38 -32.25 -46.35 33.51
CA ALA A 38 -32.90 -47.66 33.42
C ALA A 38 -34.40 -47.48 33.18
N LEU A 39 -35.09 -46.73 34.07
CA LEU A 39 -36.53 -46.45 33.95
C LEU A 39 -36.90 -45.90 32.57
N LEU A 40 -36.21 -44.86 32.08
CA LEU A 40 -36.50 -44.30 30.75
C LEU A 40 -36.27 -45.31 29.61
N ARG A 41 -35.31 -46.23 29.74
CA ARG A 41 -35.10 -47.27 28.73
C ARG A 41 -36.25 -48.27 28.73
N ASP A 42 -36.65 -48.71 29.91
CA ASP A 42 -37.68 -49.73 30.07
C ASP A 42 -39.02 -49.19 29.53
N GLU A 43 -39.38 -47.94 29.87
CA GLU A 43 -40.55 -47.21 29.37
C GLU A 43 -40.51 -46.97 27.84
N VAL A 44 -39.32 -46.70 27.26
CA VAL A 44 -39.13 -46.64 25.80
C VAL A 44 -39.31 -48.02 25.15
N CYS A 45 -38.86 -49.10 25.79
CA CYS A 45 -39.04 -50.46 25.27
C CYS A 45 -40.48 -50.96 25.37
N GLU A 46 -41.29 -50.37 26.25
CA GLU A 46 -42.74 -50.61 26.36
C GLU A 46 -43.57 -49.69 25.42
N GLY A 47 -42.93 -48.75 24.73
CA GLY A 47 -43.58 -47.83 23.78
C GLY A 47 -44.24 -46.59 24.42
N ASN A 48 -44.09 -46.40 25.73
CA ASN A 48 -44.70 -45.30 26.49
C ASN A 48 -44.11 -43.91 26.13
N CYS A 49 -43.04 -43.89 25.34
CA CYS A 49 -42.36 -42.67 24.86
C CYS A 49 -42.50 -42.46 23.33
N ASP A 50 -43.28 -43.27 22.62
CA ASP A 50 -43.38 -43.23 21.14
C ASP A 50 -44.28 -42.11 20.61
N THR A 51 -44.99 -41.40 21.49
CA THR A 51 -45.93 -40.33 21.14
C THR A 51 -45.63 -39.03 21.89
N VAL A 52 -45.85 -37.89 21.24
CA VAL A 52 -45.80 -36.57 21.90
C VAL A 52 -46.88 -36.50 22.99
N PRO A 53 -46.55 -36.09 24.23
CA PRO A 53 -47.51 -36.00 25.33
C PRO A 53 -48.69 -35.07 25.02
N GLU A 54 -49.90 -35.46 25.39
CA GLU A 54 -51.13 -34.70 25.11
C GLU A 54 -51.05 -33.25 25.60
N SER A 55 -50.48 -33.01 26.78
CA SER A 55 -50.26 -31.66 27.33
C SER A 55 -49.30 -30.78 26.51
N VAL A 56 -48.40 -31.38 25.72
CA VAL A 56 -47.50 -30.68 24.80
C VAL A 56 -48.22 -30.38 23.49
N VAL A 57 -49.07 -31.30 23.01
CA VAL A 57 -49.95 -31.06 21.84
C VAL A 57 -51.00 -29.98 22.16
N GLU A 58 -51.59 -29.99 23.35
CA GLU A 58 -52.49 -28.94 23.83
C GLU A 58 -51.79 -27.58 23.92
N LEU A 59 -50.56 -27.54 24.45
CA LEU A 59 -49.75 -26.32 24.53
C LEU A 59 -49.40 -25.78 23.14
N GLU A 60 -48.97 -26.65 22.21
CA GLU A 60 -48.69 -26.25 20.83
C GLU A 60 -49.96 -25.73 20.14
N ALA A 61 -51.09 -26.44 20.28
CA ALA A 61 -52.38 -26.02 19.72
C ALA A 61 -52.91 -24.72 20.35
N ALA A 62 -52.53 -24.41 21.60
CA ALA A 62 -52.83 -23.12 22.23
C ALA A 62 -51.91 -22.01 21.70
N MET A 63 -50.59 -22.21 21.72
CA MET A 63 -49.62 -21.25 21.19
C MET A 63 -49.89 -20.93 19.72
N ARG A 64 -50.23 -21.93 18.90
CA ARG A 64 -50.59 -21.74 17.50
C ARG A 64 -51.89 -20.94 17.34
N ARG A 65 -52.93 -21.25 18.12
CA ARG A 65 -54.21 -20.48 18.11
C ARG A 65 -54.01 -19.00 18.42
N ASP A 66 -53.08 -18.69 19.31
CA ASP A 66 -52.78 -17.32 19.74
C ASP A 66 -51.80 -16.61 18.78
N TYR A 67 -50.91 -17.36 18.10
CA TYR A 67 -49.90 -16.82 17.18
C TYR A 67 -50.35 -16.71 15.72
N GLU A 68 -51.10 -17.67 15.17
CA GLU A 68 -51.55 -17.67 13.76
C GLU A 68 -52.24 -16.35 13.33
N PRO A 69 -53.14 -15.75 14.15
CA PRO A 69 -53.76 -14.46 13.80
C PRO A 69 -52.79 -13.29 13.81
N LEU A 70 -51.73 -13.36 14.63
CA LEU A 70 -50.67 -12.36 14.68
C LEU A 70 -49.71 -12.52 13.49
N TYR A 71 -49.41 -13.76 13.11
CA TYR A 71 -48.58 -14.09 11.96
C TYR A 71 -49.24 -13.63 10.65
N HIS A 72 -50.49 -14.04 10.38
CA HIS A 72 -51.22 -13.58 9.19
C HIS A 72 -51.43 -12.06 9.16
N LYS A 73 -51.58 -11.40 10.33
CA LYS A 73 -51.60 -9.94 10.39
C LYS A 73 -50.25 -9.36 10.00
N TRP A 74 -49.14 -9.90 10.52
CA TRP A 74 -47.79 -9.48 10.17
C TRP A 74 -47.48 -9.71 8.68
N GLU A 75 -47.86 -10.85 8.10
CA GLU A 75 -47.73 -11.11 6.65
C GLU A 75 -48.47 -10.06 5.82
N SER A 76 -49.72 -9.73 6.19
CA SER A 76 -50.54 -8.72 5.52
C SER A 76 -49.98 -7.30 5.68
N ASP A 77 -49.58 -6.91 6.89
CA ASP A 77 -48.95 -5.61 7.18
C ASP A 77 -47.62 -5.47 6.41
N PHE A 78 -46.81 -6.52 6.37
CA PHE A 78 -45.52 -6.56 5.67
C PHE A 78 -45.70 -6.49 4.15
N ALA A 79 -46.66 -7.24 3.59
CA ALA A 79 -46.97 -7.19 2.16
C ALA A 79 -47.48 -5.80 1.74
N ALA A 80 -48.36 -5.19 2.55
CA ALA A 80 -48.85 -3.83 2.30
C ALA A 80 -47.73 -2.77 2.40
N TRP A 81 -46.85 -2.89 3.41
CA TRP A 81 -45.68 -2.03 3.56
C TRP A 81 -44.69 -2.19 2.40
N SER A 82 -44.42 -3.42 1.96
CA SER A 82 -43.49 -3.70 0.87
C SER A 82 -44.00 -3.14 -0.45
N ALA A 83 -45.30 -3.29 -0.76
CA ALA A 83 -45.90 -2.73 -1.97
C ALA A 83 -45.95 -1.20 -1.96
N GLU A 84 -46.22 -0.56 -0.81
CA GLU A 84 -46.15 0.90 -0.68
C GLU A 84 -44.70 1.42 -0.79
N LYS A 85 -43.72 0.69 -0.24
CA LYS A 85 -42.30 1.01 -0.42
C LYS A 85 -41.88 0.89 -1.89
N GLU A 86 -42.24 -0.21 -2.56
CA GLU A 86 -41.96 -0.42 -3.98
C GLU A 86 -42.55 0.71 -4.84
N ARG A 87 -43.81 1.10 -4.61
CA ARG A 87 -44.44 2.26 -5.26
C ARG A 87 -43.67 3.58 -5.02
N LEU A 88 -43.17 3.80 -3.80
CA LEU A 88 -42.37 4.99 -3.48
C LEU A 88 -40.98 4.97 -4.14
N ASP A 89 -40.36 3.80 -4.23
CA ASP A 89 -39.08 3.60 -4.90
C ASP A 89 -39.21 3.70 -6.44
N ASP A 90 -40.33 3.25 -7.02
CA ASP A 90 -40.72 3.49 -8.43
C ASP A 90 -40.86 4.99 -8.71
N GLU A 91 -41.68 5.67 -7.89
CA GLU A 91 -41.90 7.10 -8.01
C GLU A 91 -40.63 7.93 -7.70
N ALA A 92 -39.65 7.39 -7.00
CA ALA A 92 -38.37 8.05 -6.77
C ALA A 92 -37.41 7.84 -7.96
N PHE A 93 -37.29 6.61 -8.47
CA PHE A 93 -36.46 6.31 -9.65
C PHE A 93 -36.93 7.09 -10.89
N GLU A 94 -38.24 7.23 -11.11
CA GLU A 94 -38.74 8.04 -12.24
C GLU A 94 -38.62 9.56 -12.04
N LYS A 95 -38.32 10.03 -10.82
CA LYS A 95 -37.93 11.44 -10.58
C LYS A 95 -36.45 11.71 -10.90
N CYS A 96 -35.61 10.68 -10.98
CA CYS A 96 -34.22 10.79 -11.44
C CYS A 96 -34.19 11.08 -12.96
N LYS A 97 -33.51 12.16 -13.36
CA LYS A 97 -33.55 12.72 -14.72
C LYS A 97 -32.35 12.32 -15.57
N THR A 98 -31.24 11.98 -14.91
CA THR A 98 -29.97 11.64 -15.55
C THR A 98 -29.63 10.15 -15.34
N PRO A 99 -28.82 9.55 -16.24
CA PRO A 99 -28.24 8.23 -16.03
C PRO A 99 -27.53 8.10 -14.68
N ASN A 100 -26.78 9.13 -14.26
CA ASN A 100 -26.05 9.17 -12.99
C ASN A 100 -27.00 9.08 -11.79
N GLU A 101 -28.06 9.91 -11.76
CA GLU A 101 -29.06 9.87 -10.67
C GLU A 101 -29.75 8.51 -10.59
N ARG A 102 -30.08 7.89 -11.74
CA ARG A 102 -30.70 6.56 -11.80
C ARG A 102 -29.74 5.47 -11.29
N ALA A 103 -28.48 5.46 -11.74
CA ALA A 103 -27.45 4.53 -11.29
C ALA A 103 -27.10 4.66 -9.79
N CYS A 104 -27.10 5.89 -9.26
CA CYS A 104 -26.87 6.16 -7.84
C CYS A 104 -28.09 5.88 -6.95
N PHE A 105 -29.30 5.77 -7.51
CA PHE A 105 -30.52 5.43 -6.78
C PHE A 105 -30.72 3.91 -6.70
N ASP A 106 -30.78 3.24 -7.85
CA ASP A 106 -30.89 1.78 -7.95
C ASP A 106 -30.15 1.29 -9.20
N VAL A 107 -29.02 0.62 -8.97
CA VAL A 107 -28.14 0.04 -9.99
C VAL A 107 -28.86 -1.00 -10.84
N ARG A 108 -29.73 -1.82 -10.25
CA ARG A 108 -30.45 -2.87 -10.96
C ARG A 108 -31.50 -2.24 -11.89
N ARG A 109 -32.31 -1.32 -11.37
CA ARG A 109 -33.30 -0.58 -12.17
C ARG A 109 -32.64 0.27 -13.25
N PHE A 110 -31.46 0.82 -12.99
CA PHE A 110 -30.63 1.48 -14.00
C PHE A 110 -30.24 0.53 -15.14
N LEU A 111 -29.67 -0.65 -14.84
CA LEU A 111 -29.30 -1.63 -15.86
C LEU A 111 -30.52 -2.18 -16.62
N GLU A 112 -31.62 -2.44 -15.93
CA GLU A 112 -32.90 -2.82 -16.55
C GLU A 112 -33.45 -1.69 -17.46
N HIS A 113 -33.35 -0.43 -17.05
CA HIS A 113 -33.81 0.71 -17.86
C HIS A 113 -32.95 0.94 -19.10
N TYR A 114 -31.61 0.92 -18.98
CA TYR A 114 -30.71 1.31 -20.08
C TYR A 114 -30.19 0.15 -20.94
N TYR A 115 -30.09 -1.08 -20.43
CA TYR A 115 -29.35 -2.16 -21.12
C TYR A 115 -30.08 -3.50 -21.25
N LEU A 116 -31.25 -3.69 -20.62
CA LEU A 116 -32.01 -4.95 -20.71
C LEU A 116 -33.43 -4.78 -21.26
N THR A 117 -33.89 -5.72 -22.09
CA THR A 117 -35.30 -5.90 -22.45
C THR A 117 -35.74 -7.31 -22.05
N ASP A 118 -36.86 -7.42 -21.32
CA ASP A 118 -37.35 -8.69 -20.74
C ASP A 118 -36.26 -9.48 -19.96
N GLY A 119 -35.38 -8.76 -19.26
CA GLY A 119 -34.26 -9.33 -18.49
C GLY A 119 -33.07 -9.81 -19.32
N LYS A 120 -33.03 -9.54 -20.63
CA LYS A 120 -31.95 -9.94 -21.55
C LYS A 120 -31.18 -8.73 -22.08
N PRO A 121 -29.87 -8.86 -22.40
CA PRO A 121 -29.09 -7.80 -23.03
C PRO A 121 -29.77 -7.25 -24.29
N ASP A 122 -29.92 -5.93 -24.37
CA ASP A 122 -30.49 -5.23 -25.52
C ASP A 122 -29.63 -4.03 -25.94
N PRO A 123 -28.70 -4.24 -26.89
CA PRO A 123 -27.85 -3.18 -27.44
C PRO A 123 -28.60 -2.05 -28.16
N THR A 124 -29.90 -2.19 -28.43
CA THR A 124 -30.67 -1.15 -29.14
C THR A 124 -31.18 -0.04 -28.23
N LYS A 125 -31.25 -0.27 -26.91
CA LYS A 125 -31.72 0.72 -25.91
C LYS A 125 -30.73 1.86 -25.72
N THR A 126 -29.45 1.49 -25.58
CA THR A 126 -28.33 2.41 -25.31
C THR A 126 -27.13 1.96 -26.16
N PRO A 127 -27.09 2.32 -27.45
CA PRO A 127 -26.02 1.91 -28.36
C PRO A 127 -24.75 2.74 -28.20
N GLU A 128 -24.85 3.95 -27.65
CA GLU A 128 -23.72 4.84 -27.35
C GLU A 128 -23.19 4.59 -25.92
N THR A 129 -21.87 4.69 -25.72
CA THR A 129 -21.25 4.56 -24.39
C THR A 129 -21.75 5.66 -23.43
N LEU A 130 -22.33 5.26 -22.30
CA LEU A 130 -22.68 6.19 -21.22
C LEU A 130 -21.47 6.51 -20.35
N VAL A 131 -21.31 7.79 -20.03
CA VAL A 131 -20.32 8.30 -19.08
C VAL A 131 -21.03 8.68 -17.78
N LEU A 132 -20.81 7.90 -16.72
CA LEU A 132 -21.30 8.21 -15.39
C LEU A 132 -20.21 8.89 -14.57
N ARG A 133 -20.61 9.80 -13.69
CA ARG A 133 -19.76 10.44 -12.68
C ARG A 133 -20.48 10.40 -11.34
N THR A 134 -19.81 9.89 -10.31
CA THR A 134 -20.44 9.56 -9.02
C THR A 134 -19.57 9.93 -7.84
N GLU A 135 -20.17 10.68 -6.91
CA GLU A 135 -19.59 11.03 -5.60
C GLU A 135 -19.69 9.87 -4.58
N ARG A 136 -20.29 8.74 -4.97
CA ARG A 136 -20.47 7.55 -4.12
C ARG A 136 -19.92 6.30 -4.79
N ARG A 137 -19.41 5.38 -3.98
CA ARG A 137 -19.05 4.01 -4.39
C ARG A 137 -20.26 3.31 -5.02
N ILE A 138 -20.28 3.19 -6.35
CA ILE A 138 -21.18 2.26 -7.05
C ILE A 138 -20.46 0.92 -7.27
N GLY A 139 -19.95 0.32 -6.19
CA GLY A 139 -19.28 -0.99 -6.25
C GLY A 139 -20.18 -2.05 -6.92
N ASP A 140 -21.48 -1.98 -6.65
CA ASP A 140 -22.50 -2.84 -7.23
C ASP A 140 -22.67 -2.72 -8.74
N LEU A 141 -22.33 -1.58 -9.36
CA LEU A 141 -22.46 -1.41 -10.80
C LEU A 141 -21.39 -2.18 -11.57
N THR A 142 -20.23 -2.43 -10.98
CA THR A 142 -19.15 -3.16 -11.65
C THR A 142 -19.52 -4.62 -11.85
N TRP A 143 -19.87 -5.33 -10.76
CA TRP A 143 -20.21 -6.75 -10.85
C TRP A 143 -21.53 -6.98 -11.59
N LYS A 144 -22.58 -6.18 -11.31
CA LYS A 144 -23.87 -6.30 -12.02
C LYS A 144 -23.79 -5.98 -13.51
N THR A 145 -22.79 -5.20 -13.96
CA THR A 145 -22.54 -4.99 -15.40
C THR A 145 -21.82 -6.19 -16.02
N GLN A 146 -20.87 -6.80 -15.29
CA GLN A 146 -20.17 -8.01 -15.75
C GLN A 146 -21.10 -9.23 -15.87
N ASP A 147 -22.18 -9.28 -15.09
CA ASP A 147 -23.24 -10.28 -15.20
C ASP A 147 -24.07 -10.20 -16.52
N ILE A 148 -23.91 -9.12 -17.32
CA ILE A 148 -24.70 -8.87 -18.54
C ILE A 148 -23.86 -9.20 -19.79
N PRO A 149 -24.17 -10.29 -20.52
CA PRO A 149 -23.38 -10.71 -21.68
C PRO A 149 -23.23 -9.62 -22.76
N GLY A 150 -21.97 -9.31 -23.10
CA GLY A 150 -21.61 -8.32 -24.12
C GLY A 150 -21.61 -6.87 -23.63
N LEU A 151 -22.01 -6.59 -22.38
CA LEU A 151 -21.90 -5.26 -21.79
C LEU A 151 -20.54 -5.10 -21.11
N HIS A 152 -19.89 -3.96 -21.32
CA HIS A 152 -18.56 -3.68 -20.81
C HIS A 152 -18.56 -2.42 -19.94
N ILE A 153 -17.76 -2.46 -18.87
CA ILE A 153 -17.56 -1.34 -17.94
C ILE A 153 -16.07 -1.10 -17.73
N TRP A 154 -15.71 0.18 -17.66
CA TRP A 154 -14.44 0.66 -17.12
C TRP A 154 -14.71 1.71 -16.04
N ASN A 155 -13.92 1.70 -14.97
CA ASN A 155 -14.02 2.67 -13.88
C ASN A 155 -12.64 3.31 -13.64
N SER A 156 -12.62 4.60 -13.31
CA SER A 156 -11.42 5.24 -12.78
C SER A 156 -11.03 4.61 -11.45
N THR A 157 -9.72 4.55 -11.17
CA THR A 157 -9.21 4.18 -9.85
C THR A 157 -9.78 5.09 -8.76
N HIS A 158 -9.89 4.56 -7.55
CA HIS A 158 -10.37 5.29 -6.39
C HIS A 158 -9.23 6.14 -5.80
N ASN A 159 -9.22 7.42 -6.12
CA ASN A 159 -8.79 8.41 -5.15
C ASN A 159 -9.94 8.62 -4.15
N VAL A 160 -9.67 8.82 -2.86
CA VAL A 160 -10.77 8.95 -1.85
C VAL A 160 -11.46 10.33 -1.93
N MET A 161 -10.84 11.32 -2.58
CA MET A 161 -11.34 12.69 -2.70
C MET A 161 -12.02 13.04 -4.04
N GLU A 162 -11.87 12.23 -5.10
CA GLU A 162 -12.45 12.53 -6.42
C GLU A 162 -13.69 11.66 -6.79
N PRO A 163 -14.68 12.21 -7.52
CA PRO A 163 -15.80 11.43 -8.05
C PRO A 163 -15.34 10.39 -9.07
N VAL A 164 -15.72 9.12 -8.86
CA VAL A 164 -15.42 8.03 -9.79
C VAL A 164 -16.08 8.31 -11.14
N THR A 165 -15.36 8.09 -12.22
CA THR A 165 -15.89 8.14 -13.59
C THR A 165 -16.00 6.72 -14.14
N CYS A 166 -17.19 6.34 -14.62
CA CYS A 166 -17.47 5.03 -15.21
C CYS A 166 -17.85 5.20 -16.68
N PHE A 167 -17.31 4.36 -17.56
CA PHE A 167 -17.75 4.20 -18.94
C PHE A 167 -18.49 2.87 -19.05
N ILE A 168 -19.70 2.85 -19.62
CA ILE A 168 -20.50 1.63 -19.82
C ILE A 168 -21.06 1.60 -21.24
N GLY A 169 -20.85 0.49 -21.95
CA GLY A 169 -21.23 0.35 -23.35
C GLY A 169 -20.94 -1.05 -23.91
N TRP A 170 -21.32 -1.28 -25.17
CA TRP A 170 -21.26 -2.59 -25.83
C TRP A 170 -19.97 -2.84 -26.63
N ASP A 171 -19.21 -1.79 -26.92
CA ASP A 171 -17.92 -1.89 -27.61
C ASP A 171 -16.78 -1.92 -26.56
N ARG A 172 -16.16 -3.09 -26.40
CA ARG A 172 -15.05 -3.29 -25.44
C ARG A 172 -13.86 -2.38 -25.74
N ASP A 173 -13.55 -2.17 -27.02
CA ASP A 173 -12.36 -1.46 -27.45
C ASP A 173 -12.58 0.06 -27.36
N GLU A 174 -13.82 0.54 -27.60
CA GLU A 174 -14.19 1.91 -27.24
C GLU A 174 -14.08 2.15 -25.73
N ILE A 175 -14.66 1.27 -24.90
CA ILE A 175 -14.65 1.40 -23.44
C ILE A 175 -13.22 1.43 -22.89
N MET A 176 -12.35 0.53 -23.36
CA MET A 176 -10.94 0.50 -22.97
C MET A 176 -10.17 1.72 -23.47
N ARG A 177 -10.44 2.21 -24.69
CA ARG A 177 -9.83 3.43 -25.24
C ARG A 177 -10.23 4.66 -24.41
N LEU A 178 -11.52 4.84 -24.11
CA LEU A 178 -12.04 5.94 -23.32
C LEU A 178 -11.50 5.92 -21.88
N GLY A 179 -11.42 4.74 -21.26
CA GLY A 179 -10.77 4.53 -19.97
C GLY A 179 -9.30 4.95 -19.99
N LYS A 180 -8.53 4.48 -20.97
CA LYS A 180 -7.12 4.85 -21.14
C LYS A 180 -6.94 6.37 -21.36
N GLU A 181 -7.73 6.97 -22.24
CA GLU A 181 -7.72 8.42 -22.48
C GLU A 181 -8.13 9.24 -21.25
N PHE A 182 -8.94 8.68 -20.34
CA PHE A 182 -9.26 9.29 -19.06
C PHE A 182 -8.07 9.21 -18.09
N SER A 183 -7.50 8.02 -17.86
CA SER A 183 -6.34 7.84 -16.99
C SER A 183 -5.11 8.62 -17.44
N ASP A 184 -4.81 8.63 -18.75
CA ASP A 184 -3.69 9.40 -19.28
C ASP A 184 -3.90 10.91 -19.07
N ARG A 185 -5.13 11.41 -19.25
CA ARG A 185 -5.48 12.82 -18.98
C ARG A 185 -5.34 13.18 -17.50
N GLN A 186 -5.79 12.31 -16.59
CA GLN A 186 -5.62 12.53 -15.14
C GLN A 186 -4.14 12.53 -14.75
N ARG A 187 -3.34 11.55 -15.24
CA ARG A 187 -1.90 11.48 -14.95
C ARG A 187 -1.14 12.72 -15.43
N GLU A 188 -1.43 13.22 -16.62
CA GLU A 188 -0.78 14.45 -17.12
C GLU A 188 -1.30 15.72 -16.42
N ALA A 189 -2.54 15.74 -15.94
CA ALA A 189 -3.05 16.82 -15.09
C ALA A 189 -2.39 16.83 -13.69
N GLU A 190 -2.18 15.65 -13.09
CA GLU A 190 -1.46 15.50 -11.81
C GLU A 190 0.02 15.90 -11.95
N LYS A 191 0.71 15.46 -13.01
CA LYS A 191 2.07 15.93 -13.33
C LYS A 191 2.14 17.44 -13.54
N ALA A 192 1.12 18.04 -14.17
CA ALA A 192 1.04 19.50 -14.31
C ALA A 192 0.83 20.19 -12.94
N ARG A 193 0.01 19.63 -12.05
CA ARG A 193 -0.15 20.09 -10.66
C ARG A 193 1.17 19.99 -9.88
N ARG A 194 1.83 18.81 -9.91
CA ARG A 194 3.15 18.59 -9.29
C ARG A 194 4.19 19.60 -9.80
N ARG A 195 4.22 19.89 -11.11
CA ARG A 195 5.11 20.91 -11.69
C ARG A 195 4.80 22.32 -11.20
N LEU A 196 3.52 22.73 -11.21
CA LEU A 196 3.12 24.05 -10.71
C LEU A 196 3.49 24.20 -9.22
N LYS A 197 3.28 23.16 -8.42
CA LYS A 197 3.65 23.13 -7.01
C LYS A 197 5.16 23.22 -6.80
N TRP A 198 5.95 22.54 -7.63
CA TRP A 198 7.40 22.68 -7.66
C TRP A 198 7.85 24.10 -8.03
N GLU A 199 7.19 24.75 -8.99
CA GLU A 199 7.47 26.14 -9.37
C GLU A 199 7.15 27.13 -8.24
N GLU A 200 6.06 26.92 -7.48
CA GLU A 200 5.76 27.67 -6.23
C GLU A 200 6.84 27.48 -5.17
N ASN A 201 7.23 26.21 -4.88
CA ASN A 201 8.26 25.87 -3.90
C ASN A 201 9.62 26.50 -4.27
N MET A 202 9.98 26.49 -5.56
CA MET A 202 11.20 27.13 -6.06
C MET A 202 11.14 28.66 -6.07
N GLU A 203 9.94 29.27 -6.07
CA GLU A 203 9.80 30.72 -5.84
C GLU A 203 10.07 31.09 -4.37
N ALA A 204 9.69 30.25 -3.40
CA ALA A 204 10.09 30.44 -2.00
C ALA A 204 11.63 30.38 -1.83
N HIS A 205 12.30 29.48 -2.57
CA HIS A 205 13.77 29.42 -2.63
C HIS A 205 14.39 30.69 -3.26
N LYS A 206 13.85 31.19 -4.37
CA LYS A 206 14.26 32.48 -4.97
C LYS A 206 14.09 33.65 -3.98
N GLN A 207 13.00 33.68 -3.23
CA GLN A 207 12.76 34.69 -2.19
C GLN A 207 13.71 34.55 -0.98
N TYR A 208 14.13 33.32 -0.61
CA TYR A 208 15.19 33.10 0.36
C TYR A 208 16.52 33.70 -0.12
N LEU A 209 16.96 33.37 -1.34
CA LEU A 209 18.19 33.90 -1.95
C LEU A 209 18.21 35.43 -1.99
N ALA A 210 17.12 36.06 -2.45
CA ALA A 210 17.02 37.52 -2.51
C ALA A 210 17.08 38.18 -1.12
N ARG A 211 16.46 37.58 -0.10
CA ARG A 211 16.53 38.07 1.29
C ARG A 211 17.93 37.93 1.88
N ARG A 212 18.65 36.85 1.57
CA ARG A 212 20.04 36.64 2.01
C ARG A 212 21.01 37.62 1.36
N GLN A 213 21.00 37.77 0.04
CA GLN A 213 21.83 38.73 -0.69
C GLN A 213 21.59 40.18 -0.22
N SER A 214 20.35 40.51 0.17
CA SER A 214 20.02 41.83 0.73
C SER A 214 20.66 42.08 2.09
N LYS A 215 20.81 41.05 2.94
CA LYS A 215 21.51 41.15 4.24
C LYS A 215 23.04 41.21 4.07
N GLU A 216 23.58 40.48 3.10
CA GLU A 216 25.02 40.45 2.81
C GLU A 216 25.55 41.80 2.29
N GLY A 217 24.68 42.69 1.78
CA GLY A 217 25.05 44.03 1.30
C GLY A 217 25.29 45.09 2.38
N ASP A 218 24.78 44.90 3.60
CA ASP A 218 24.88 45.86 4.72
C ASP A 218 25.99 45.49 5.74
N ALA A 219 26.74 44.40 5.50
CA ALA A 219 27.78 43.90 6.40
C ALA A 219 29.21 44.19 5.88
N ASP A 220 30.07 44.70 6.75
CA ASP A 220 31.47 45.00 6.42
C ASP A 220 32.31 43.73 6.18
N GLY A 221 32.46 43.35 4.90
CA GLY A 221 33.79 43.05 4.36
C GLY A 221 34.48 41.73 4.71
N GLU A 222 33.78 40.66 5.07
CA GLU A 222 34.33 39.29 5.00
C GLU A 222 33.69 38.48 3.86
N ASP A 223 34.53 37.85 3.02
CA ASP A 223 34.07 37.08 1.86
C ASP A 223 33.46 35.74 2.32
N GLU A 224 32.13 35.70 2.45
CA GLU A 224 31.32 34.52 2.83
C GLU A 224 31.73 33.23 2.11
N LYS A 225 32.27 33.34 0.89
CA LYS A 225 32.70 32.21 0.03
C LYS A 225 34.05 31.61 0.44
N SER A 226 34.83 32.28 1.30
CA SER A 226 36.09 31.74 1.83
C SER A 226 35.91 30.95 3.14
N LYS A 227 34.73 30.96 3.76
CA LYS A 227 34.44 30.17 4.95
C LYS A 227 34.51 28.67 4.64
N THR A 228 35.05 27.89 5.56
CA THR A 228 35.10 26.42 5.45
C THR A 228 33.70 25.82 5.42
N PHE A 229 33.59 24.56 4.95
CA PHE A 229 32.39 23.78 5.19
C PHE A 229 32.23 23.55 6.71
N ASP A 230 31.01 23.69 7.20
CA ASP A 230 30.64 23.67 8.62
C ASP A 230 29.23 23.09 8.70
N LEU A 231 29.07 22.07 9.54
CA LEU A 231 27.82 21.35 9.71
C LEU A 231 26.71 22.30 10.22
N SER A 232 27.03 23.28 11.06
CA SER A 232 26.04 24.22 11.64
C SER A 232 25.20 24.97 10.60
N ARG A 233 25.76 25.18 9.40
CA ARG A 233 25.14 25.95 8.30
C ARG A 233 23.96 25.22 7.64
N LEU A 234 23.84 23.91 7.86
CA LEU A 234 22.74 23.09 7.34
C LEU A 234 21.40 23.40 8.01
N ALA A 235 21.38 23.89 9.25
CA ALA A 235 20.15 24.15 9.99
C ALA A 235 19.18 25.05 9.21
N GLY A 236 17.89 24.70 9.20
CA GLY A 236 16.86 25.38 8.41
C GLY A 236 15.97 24.43 7.58
N SER A 237 14.98 25.00 6.90
CA SER A 237 14.00 24.27 6.06
C SER A 237 14.45 24.16 4.60
N TYR A 238 14.21 22.99 4.01
CA TYR A 238 14.45 22.66 2.60
C TYR A 238 13.18 22.11 1.95
N VAL A 239 12.94 22.52 0.70
CA VAL A 239 12.02 21.79 -0.20
C VAL A 239 12.81 20.70 -0.90
N ILE A 240 12.25 19.49 -0.94
CA ILE A 240 12.89 18.29 -1.49
C ILE A 240 12.20 17.89 -2.78
N ARG A 241 12.97 17.32 -3.71
CA ARG A 241 12.47 16.66 -4.92
C ARG A 241 13.07 15.26 -5.00
N CYS A 242 12.22 14.26 -5.15
CA CYS A 242 12.62 12.86 -5.36
C CYS A 242 11.76 12.30 -6.49
N ASP A 243 12.29 12.29 -7.72
CA ASP A 243 11.51 11.87 -8.89
C ASP A 243 11.05 10.41 -8.78
N ALA A 244 11.80 9.53 -8.12
CA ALA A 244 11.37 8.15 -7.86
C ALA A 244 10.11 8.03 -7.00
N VAL A 245 9.93 8.93 -6.02
CA VAL A 245 8.68 9.04 -5.25
C VAL A 245 7.58 9.71 -6.09
N LEU A 246 7.91 10.80 -6.79
CA LEU A 246 6.95 11.64 -7.53
C LEU A 246 6.43 11.02 -8.84
N ASP A 247 7.14 10.05 -9.42
CA ASP A 247 6.68 9.26 -10.58
C ASP A 247 6.17 7.86 -10.20
N GLY A 248 6.58 7.33 -9.04
CA GLY A 248 6.20 5.99 -8.57
C GLY A 248 4.88 5.91 -7.79
N TRP A 249 4.42 7.01 -7.19
CA TRP A 249 3.32 7.03 -6.23
C TRP A 249 2.33 8.18 -6.48
N ASP A 250 1.08 8.00 -6.08
CA ASP A 250 0.00 8.99 -6.26
C ASP A 250 0.05 10.09 -5.17
N THR A 251 -0.40 11.31 -5.51
CA THR A 251 -0.38 12.46 -4.58
C THR A 251 -1.21 12.30 -3.30
N GLU A 252 -2.12 11.32 -3.26
CA GLU A 252 -2.85 10.95 -2.04
C GLU A 252 -1.93 10.45 -0.92
N PHE A 253 -0.84 9.76 -1.29
CA PHE A 253 0.19 9.28 -0.37
C PHE A 253 1.39 10.23 -0.33
N THR A 254 1.82 10.80 -1.46
CA THR A 254 3.01 11.68 -1.45
C THR A 254 2.76 13.07 -0.85
N GLY A 255 1.51 13.52 -0.79
CA GLY A 255 1.17 14.93 -0.61
C GLY A 255 1.68 15.82 -1.75
N ASP A 256 1.50 17.14 -1.57
CA ASP A 256 1.87 18.16 -2.57
C ASP A 256 3.36 18.56 -2.57
N THR A 257 4.03 18.54 -1.42
CA THR A 257 5.41 19.02 -1.25
C THR A 257 6.20 18.10 -0.30
N LEU A 258 7.37 17.65 -0.75
CA LEU A 258 8.34 16.94 0.10
C LEU A 258 9.22 17.96 0.84
N THR A 259 9.52 17.74 2.12
CA THR A 259 10.22 18.71 2.98
C THR A 259 11.26 18.05 3.88
N MET A 260 12.28 18.82 4.27
CA MET A 260 13.25 18.47 5.30
C MET A 260 13.57 19.70 6.15
N ASP A 261 13.42 19.60 7.47
CA ASP A 261 13.60 20.67 8.45
C ASP A 261 14.73 20.28 9.41
N VAL A 262 15.92 20.86 9.20
CA VAL A 262 17.16 20.46 9.89
C VAL A 262 17.37 21.29 11.15
N ALA A 263 17.59 20.62 12.28
CA ALA A 263 17.86 21.22 13.59
C ALA A 263 19.21 20.73 14.19
N PRO A 264 19.89 21.55 15.01
CA PRO A 264 21.00 21.09 15.84
C PRO A 264 20.56 20.08 16.90
N SER A 265 21.40 19.06 17.17
CA SER A 265 21.17 18.08 18.24
C SER A 265 22.38 17.98 19.18
N SER A 266 23.59 17.83 18.63
CA SER A 266 24.86 17.89 19.36
C SER A 266 25.96 18.55 18.52
N ASP A 267 27.14 18.76 19.09
CA ASP A 267 28.23 19.53 18.45
C ASP A 267 28.69 18.94 17.09
N ASP A 268 28.58 17.61 16.90
CA ASP A 268 28.98 16.89 15.67
C ASP A 268 27.81 16.21 14.92
N MET A 269 26.55 16.40 15.38
CA MET A 269 25.36 15.80 14.75
C MET A 269 24.16 16.75 14.66
N LEU A 270 23.48 16.68 13.50
CA LEU A 270 22.18 17.30 13.28
C LEU A 270 21.11 16.23 13.16
N VAL A 271 19.87 16.65 13.41
CA VAL A 271 18.69 15.80 13.27
C VAL A 271 17.65 16.58 12.47
N ALA A 272 17.02 15.95 11.50
CA ALA A 272 16.08 16.59 10.59
C ALA A 272 14.72 15.91 10.58
N ALA A 273 13.65 16.68 10.83
CA ALA A 273 12.29 16.23 10.54
C ALA A 273 12.12 16.17 9.03
N TYR A 274 11.60 15.08 8.47
CA TYR A 274 11.35 15.00 7.04
C TYR A 274 9.93 14.51 6.71
N ASN A 275 9.48 14.91 5.54
CA ASN A 275 8.31 14.35 4.87
C ASN A 275 8.72 14.05 3.43
N LEU A 276 8.98 12.78 3.12
CA LEU A 276 9.21 12.30 1.76
C LEU A 276 7.93 11.67 1.17
N GLY A 277 6.77 12.06 1.72
CA GLY A 277 5.46 11.68 1.19
C GLY A 277 5.01 10.34 1.75
N ILE A 278 5.38 9.25 1.07
CA ILE A 278 5.03 7.88 1.50
C ILE A 278 5.69 7.47 2.82
N ILE A 279 6.80 8.12 3.20
CA ILE A 279 7.48 7.96 4.48
C ILE A 279 7.70 9.34 5.09
N ARG A 280 7.51 9.45 6.40
CA ARG A 280 7.91 10.61 7.22
C ARG A 280 8.56 10.16 8.52
N GLY A 281 9.33 11.05 9.15
CA GLY A 281 10.03 10.75 10.40
C GLY A 281 11.24 11.65 10.63
N THR A 282 12.31 11.05 11.16
CA THR A 282 13.52 11.73 11.60
C THR A 282 14.76 11.20 10.87
N MET A 283 15.64 12.09 10.45
CA MET A 283 16.89 11.75 9.76
C MET A 283 18.09 12.25 10.56
N THR A 284 18.96 11.33 10.96
CA THR A 284 20.19 11.63 11.71
C THR A 284 21.34 11.90 10.73
N LEU A 285 22.05 13.01 10.92
CA LEU A 285 23.01 13.59 9.97
C LEU A 285 24.40 13.78 10.59
N CYS A 286 25.46 13.24 9.97
CA CYS A 286 26.84 13.35 10.46
C CYS A 286 27.88 13.47 9.33
N LEU A 287 29.07 13.99 9.63
CA LEU A 287 30.20 14.04 8.68
C LEU A 287 30.92 12.69 8.48
N SER A 288 30.58 11.68 9.30
CA SER A 288 31.21 10.35 9.33
C SER A 288 30.14 9.26 9.10
N ASP A 289 30.33 8.39 8.10
CA ASP A 289 29.46 7.21 7.90
C ASP A 289 29.75 6.14 8.97
N ASP A 290 31.00 6.08 9.44
CA ASP A 290 31.45 5.10 10.43
C ASP A 290 30.86 5.40 11.82
N THR A 291 30.76 6.68 12.20
CA THR A 291 30.08 7.12 13.43
C THR A 291 28.55 6.92 13.38
N LEU A 292 27.98 6.78 12.18
CA LEU A 292 26.59 6.32 12.05
C LEU A 292 26.51 4.79 12.19
N LYS A 293 27.47 4.02 11.67
CA LYS A 293 27.50 2.56 11.93
C LYS A 293 27.64 2.25 13.41
N GLU A 294 28.56 2.91 14.11
CA GLU A 294 28.76 2.78 15.57
C GLU A 294 27.48 3.06 16.41
N MET A 295 26.47 3.75 15.85
CA MET A 295 25.20 4.04 16.53
C MET A 295 24.01 3.19 16.08
N PHE A 296 23.96 2.80 14.81
CA PHE A 296 22.79 2.14 14.20
C PHE A 296 23.05 0.70 13.72
N ASP A 297 24.32 0.32 13.55
CA ASP A 297 24.79 -0.96 13.01
C ASP A 297 25.84 -1.63 13.97
N PRO A 298 25.59 -1.76 15.30
CA PRO A 298 26.65 -2.04 16.29
C PRO A 298 27.21 -3.48 16.30
N ASP A 299 26.53 -4.44 15.68
CA ASP A 299 26.79 -5.88 15.85
C ASP A 299 27.52 -6.55 14.66
N GLU A 300 28.03 -5.81 13.66
CA GLU A 300 28.76 -6.39 12.51
C GLU A 300 30.20 -6.86 12.82
N ASP A 301 30.75 -6.59 14.02
CA ASP A 301 32.18 -6.78 14.35
C ASP A 301 32.53 -8.10 15.11
N GLU A 302 31.59 -9.02 15.37
CA GLU A 302 31.87 -10.34 16.00
C GLU A 302 31.43 -11.57 15.15
N ASP A 303 31.90 -11.72 13.90
CA ASP A 303 31.86 -13.05 13.22
C ASP A 303 32.90 -13.32 12.09
N GLU A 304 34.14 -12.80 12.17
CA GLU A 304 35.29 -13.27 11.35
C GLU A 304 36.20 -14.28 12.12
N ASP A 305 35.76 -15.55 12.28
CA ASP A 305 36.57 -16.79 12.16
C ASP A 305 35.86 -18.05 12.73
N SER A 306 35.05 -18.77 11.93
CA SER A 306 34.72 -20.19 12.22
C SER A 306 34.37 -21.07 11.01
N GLU A 307 35.32 -21.23 10.08
CA GLU A 307 35.29 -22.27 9.02
C GLU A 307 35.29 -23.70 9.63
N ALA A 308 34.12 -24.23 9.99
CA ALA A 308 33.96 -25.47 10.75
C ALA A 308 32.92 -26.45 10.15
N SER A 309 33.32 -27.12 9.06
CA SER A 309 32.57 -28.20 8.40
C SER A 309 32.11 -29.34 9.35
N MET A 310 30.79 -29.51 9.49
CA MET A 310 30.10 -30.79 9.74
C MET A 310 28.87 -30.80 8.79
N SER A 311 28.76 -31.68 7.78
CA SER A 311 28.76 -33.15 7.77
C SER A 311 27.46 -33.74 8.31
N ASP A 312 26.84 -34.61 7.50
CA ASP A 312 25.55 -35.24 7.74
C ASP A 312 25.49 -36.08 9.03
N GLU A 313 24.28 -36.26 9.57
CA GLU A 313 23.73 -37.61 9.77
C GLU A 313 22.18 -37.58 9.67
N GLU A 314 21.57 -38.75 9.48
CA GLU A 314 20.21 -38.95 8.94
C GLU A 314 19.15 -39.22 10.03
N ASP A 315 17.88 -38.91 9.73
CA ASP A 315 16.65 -39.60 10.20
C ASP A 315 15.49 -38.93 9.42
N GLU A 316 14.93 -39.53 8.37
CA GLU A 316 13.93 -40.61 8.41
C GLU A 316 12.71 -40.30 9.32
N ASP A 317 11.66 -39.72 8.73
CA ASP A 317 10.39 -40.46 8.63
C ASP A 317 9.57 -40.03 7.39
N ASN A 318 8.65 -40.89 6.95
CA ASN A 318 8.06 -40.88 5.60
C ASN A 318 6.51 -40.99 5.63
N GLU A 319 5.87 -40.97 4.45
CA GLU A 319 4.47 -41.38 4.18
C GLU A 319 3.35 -40.38 4.63
N ASP A 320 2.31 -40.10 3.85
CA ASP A 320 2.07 -40.36 2.41
C ASP A 320 0.90 -39.52 1.86
N LYS A 321 0.99 -39.10 0.58
CA LYS A 321 -0.05 -38.96 -0.49
C LYS A 321 -1.39 -38.22 -0.15
N GLU A 322 -2.24 -37.80 -1.08
CA GLU A 322 -2.49 -38.07 -2.52
C GLU A 322 -2.47 -36.71 -3.27
N ASP A 323 -1.84 -36.55 -4.45
CA ASP A 323 -2.18 -37.09 -5.78
C ASP A 323 -3.55 -36.63 -6.33
N GLU A 324 -3.54 -35.66 -7.26
CA GLU A 324 -4.50 -35.61 -8.38
C GLU A 324 -3.83 -34.97 -9.62
N ASP A 325 -4.27 -35.37 -10.82
CA ASP A 325 -3.42 -35.46 -12.01
C ASP A 325 -3.82 -34.50 -13.16
N LYS A 326 -2.82 -33.88 -13.82
CA LYS A 326 -2.72 -33.58 -15.28
C LYS A 326 -3.88 -32.77 -15.96
N GLU A 327 -3.80 -32.24 -17.18
CA GLU A 327 -3.03 -32.59 -18.40
C GLU A 327 -2.44 -31.35 -19.12
N ASP A 328 -1.42 -31.62 -19.96
CA ASP A 328 -0.92 -30.71 -21.00
C ASP A 328 -1.91 -30.56 -22.18
N ASP A 329 -1.84 -29.45 -22.92
CA ASP A 329 -1.91 -29.50 -24.40
C ASP A 329 -1.14 -28.31 -25.02
N ASP A 330 -0.67 -28.46 -26.26
CA ASP A 330 0.63 -27.87 -26.68
C ASP A 330 0.71 -27.46 -28.18
N LYS A 331 1.24 -26.24 -28.47
CA LYS A 331 1.62 -25.63 -29.79
C LYS A 331 0.47 -25.26 -30.78
N GLU A 332 0.63 -24.63 -31.97
CA GLU A 332 1.73 -24.11 -32.87
C GLU A 332 1.35 -22.65 -33.35
N ASP A 333 2.21 -21.64 -33.63
CA ASP A 333 3.25 -21.37 -34.69
C ASP A 333 2.68 -21.33 -36.14
N ASP A 334 2.99 -20.46 -37.14
CA ASP A 334 3.90 -19.32 -37.46
C ASP A 334 3.87 -18.03 -36.57
N GLY A 335 4.70 -16.97 -36.77
CA GLY A 335 5.87 -16.79 -37.67
C GLY A 335 6.24 -15.33 -38.10
N ASP A 336 7.40 -15.19 -38.78
CA ASP A 336 8.02 -13.99 -39.45
C ASP A 336 8.63 -12.83 -38.58
N GLY A 337 9.87 -12.33 -38.77
CA GLY A 337 10.98 -12.88 -39.57
C GLY A 337 11.98 -11.89 -40.24
N VAL A 338 12.69 -11.00 -39.53
CA VAL A 338 13.78 -10.16 -40.15
C VAL A 338 15.03 -9.98 -39.26
N ASP A 339 16.18 -10.44 -39.76
CA ASP A 339 17.52 -10.21 -39.19
C ASP A 339 18.11 -8.83 -39.50
N THR A 340 19.02 -8.33 -38.65
CA THR A 340 20.30 -7.73 -39.10
C THR A 340 21.40 -7.89 -38.03
N GLU A 341 22.65 -8.08 -38.44
CA GLU A 341 23.76 -8.60 -37.62
C GLU A 341 24.56 -7.57 -36.80
N GLU A 342 25.05 -7.98 -35.61
CA GLU A 342 26.24 -7.39 -34.98
C GLU A 342 27.51 -8.20 -35.33
N PRO A 343 28.61 -7.56 -35.79
CA PRO A 343 29.92 -8.21 -35.91
C PRO A 343 30.79 -7.96 -34.66
N THR A 344 30.93 -8.98 -33.80
CA THR A 344 31.88 -8.93 -32.68
C THR A 344 33.34 -9.05 -33.14
N ASN A 345 34.28 -8.35 -32.46
CA ASN A 345 35.61 -8.91 -32.20
C ASN A 345 36.41 -8.19 -31.10
N ALA A 346 37.51 -8.80 -30.66
CA ALA A 346 38.17 -8.44 -29.40
C ALA A 346 39.72 -8.55 -29.40
N LYS A 347 40.32 -8.11 -28.28
CA LYS A 347 41.64 -8.48 -27.72
C LYS A 347 42.94 -7.99 -28.40
N LYS A 348 43.50 -6.94 -27.77
CA LYS A 348 44.81 -6.91 -27.06
C LYS A 348 46.16 -7.13 -27.81
N ARG A 349 47.09 -6.19 -27.53
CA ARG A 349 48.60 -6.28 -27.54
C ARG A 349 49.33 -6.17 -28.90
N LYS A 350 50.62 -5.78 -28.99
CA LYS A 350 51.52 -4.90 -28.18
C LYS A 350 52.90 -4.73 -28.89
N ALA A 351 53.39 -3.49 -29.09
CA ALA A 351 54.78 -3.12 -29.48
C ALA A 351 55.22 -3.56 -30.93
N SER A 352 56.36 -3.14 -31.53
CA SER A 352 57.56 -2.43 -31.02
C SER A 352 58.45 -1.77 -32.12
N LEU A 353 59.29 -0.77 -31.73
CA LEU A 353 60.63 -0.38 -32.27
C LEU A 353 60.75 0.21 -33.72
N LYS A 354 61.23 1.46 -33.92
CA LYS A 354 62.63 1.95 -34.25
C LYS A 354 62.93 2.02 -35.78
N GLN A 355 63.87 2.80 -36.37
CA GLN A 355 64.70 4.02 -36.09
C GLN A 355 65.40 4.44 -37.43
N GLU A 356 66.08 5.58 -37.62
CA GLU A 356 66.34 6.76 -36.76
C GLU A 356 65.57 8.00 -37.29
N GLU A 357 66.04 9.12 -37.90
CA GLU A 357 67.33 9.80 -38.20
C GLU A 357 67.01 11.34 -38.12
N ASP A 358 67.61 12.14 -37.22
CA ASP A 358 68.83 12.97 -37.32
C ASP A 358 68.85 14.15 -38.35
N GLU A 359 68.55 15.39 -37.93
CA GLU A 359 69.57 16.41 -37.55
C GLU A 359 69.04 17.79 -37.07
N ASP A 360 69.81 18.39 -36.15
CA ASP A 360 70.06 19.83 -35.84
C ASP A 360 68.97 20.81 -35.28
N SER A 361 69.50 21.91 -34.72
CA SER A 361 68.91 23.19 -34.25
C SER A 361 68.25 23.23 -32.87
N SER A 362 69.09 23.51 -31.88
CA SER A 362 68.76 23.82 -30.49
C SER A 362 67.80 25.00 -30.28
N GLN A 363 66.88 24.87 -29.31
CA GLN A 363 66.51 25.98 -28.42
C GLN A 363 66.00 25.49 -27.06
N GLN A 364 66.11 26.35 -26.03
CA GLN A 364 66.03 25.96 -24.62
C GLN A 364 64.58 25.99 -24.09
N GLN A 365 64.21 25.01 -23.24
CA GLN A 365 63.02 25.10 -22.38
C GLN A 365 63.38 24.80 -20.91
N PRO A 366 62.76 25.49 -19.94
CA PRO A 366 63.14 25.41 -18.52
C PRO A 366 62.61 24.16 -17.80
N ALA A 367 63.21 23.87 -16.64
CA ALA A 367 62.95 22.65 -15.87
C ALA A 367 61.48 22.45 -15.46
N LYS A 368 61.00 21.20 -15.60
CA LYS A 368 59.68 20.77 -15.13
C LYS A 368 59.58 20.93 -13.61
N LYS A 369 58.89 21.97 -13.14
CA LYS A 369 58.44 22.04 -11.74
C LYS A 369 57.52 20.85 -11.47
N ARG A 370 57.92 20.01 -10.51
CA ARG A 370 57.11 18.91 -9.96
C ARG A 370 55.78 19.50 -9.49
N LYS A 371 54.66 19.13 -10.13
CA LYS A 371 53.33 19.48 -9.61
C LYS A 371 53.22 18.87 -8.22
N THR A 372 53.16 19.71 -7.19
CA THR A 372 52.59 19.33 -5.90
C THR A 372 51.18 18.83 -6.19
N ALA A 373 50.77 17.71 -5.59
CA ALA A 373 49.36 17.32 -5.66
C ALA A 373 48.55 18.44 -5.00
N THR A 374 47.57 19.00 -5.71
CA THR A 374 46.52 19.79 -5.07
C THR A 374 45.89 18.88 -4.02
N GLN A 375 45.77 19.35 -2.77
CA GLN A 375 45.01 18.60 -1.77
C GLN A 375 43.59 18.36 -2.31
N PRO A 376 42.97 17.20 -2.06
CA PRO A 376 41.56 17.03 -2.36
C PRO A 376 40.79 18.13 -1.63
N THR A 377 39.89 18.82 -2.32
CA THR A 377 38.93 19.72 -1.67
C THR A 377 38.19 18.93 -0.60
N PRO A 378 38.00 19.49 0.62
CA PRO A 378 37.30 18.79 1.69
C PRO A 378 35.91 18.36 1.20
N SER A 379 35.53 17.13 1.52
CA SER A 379 34.24 16.59 1.10
C SER A 379 33.13 17.43 1.70
N ARG A 380 32.16 17.84 0.87
CA ARG A 380 30.91 18.49 1.31
C ARG A 380 29.80 17.47 1.52
N ARG A 381 30.19 16.24 1.81
CA ARG A 381 29.30 15.11 2.05
C ARG A 381 28.88 15.10 3.51
N VAL A 382 27.59 14.91 3.73
CA VAL A 382 27.03 14.56 5.04
C VAL A 382 26.33 13.21 4.86
N TYR A 383 26.69 12.24 5.68
CA TYR A 383 26.06 10.93 5.70
C TYR A 383 24.79 10.98 6.53
N LEU A 384 23.87 10.07 6.24
CA LEU A 384 22.57 10.02 6.92
C LEU A 384 22.13 8.59 7.22
N ARG A 385 21.29 8.47 8.27
CA ARG A 385 20.37 7.36 8.49
C ARG A 385 18.95 7.93 8.54
N LEU A 386 18.00 7.26 7.90
CA LEU A 386 16.60 7.69 7.77
C LEU A 386 15.73 6.76 8.61
N GLU A 387 15.12 7.31 9.65
CA GLU A 387 14.22 6.63 10.60
C GLU A 387 12.80 7.15 10.34
N GLY A 388 11.77 6.32 10.44
CA GLY A 388 10.44 6.76 9.99
C GLY A 388 9.35 5.71 10.03
N TYR A 389 8.22 6.08 9.46
CA TYR A 389 7.08 5.19 9.24
C TYR A 389 6.37 5.54 7.92
N GLU A 390 5.76 4.51 7.33
CA GLU A 390 4.92 4.60 6.15
C GLU A 390 3.64 5.41 6.47
N THR A 391 3.13 6.19 5.52
CA THR A 391 2.07 7.19 5.80
C THR A 391 0.64 6.75 5.52
N GLY A 392 0.43 5.61 4.88
CA GLY A 392 -0.88 4.97 4.67
C GLY A 392 -1.32 4.05 5.82
N GLU A 393 -0.53 3.02 6.14
CA GLU A 393 -0.84 2.03 7.17
C GLU A 393 -0.11 2.27 8.51
N GLY A 394 1.00 3.03 8.49
CA GLY A 394 1.74 3.40 9.70
C GLY A 394 2.83 2.41 10.13
N GLU A 395 3.29 1.53 9.23
CA GLU A 395 4.39 0.61 9.50
C GLU A 395 5.70 1.35 9.80
N GLU A 396 6.41 0.94 10.85
CA GLU A 396 7.68 1.54 11.29
C GLU A 396 8.88 0.95 10.54
N LEU A 397 9.85 1.80 10.16
CA LEU A 397 11.09 1.38 9.51
C LEU A 397 12.04 0.75 10.53
N HIS A 398 11.93 -0.57 10.70
CA HIS A 398 12.74 -1.36 11.64
C HIS A 398 14.27 -1.28 11.46
N VAL A 399 14.75 -0.85 10.28
CA VAL A 399 16.18 -0.64 10.00
C VAL A 399 16.36 0.74 9.36
N PRO A 400 17.18 1.64 9.92
CA PRO A 400 17.35 2.99 9.40
C PRO A 400 18.01 3.04 8.01
N ASP A 401 17.32 3.61 7.02
CA ASP A 401 17.78 3.60 5.62
C ASP A 401 19.06 4.46 5.44
N PRO A 402 20.19 3.90 4.97
CA PRO A 402 21.45 4.62 4.92
C PRO A 402 21.62 5.41 3.62
N GLY A 403 22.15 6.63 3.71
CA GLY A 403 22.35 7.51 2.54
C GLY A 403 23.46 8.55 2.73
N TYR A 404 23.51 9.51 1.81
CA TYR A 404 24.29 10.75 1.97
C TYR A 404 23.70 11.91 1.14
N ILE A 405 24.11 13.13 1.48
CA ILE A 405 23.88 14.36 0.71
C ILE A 405 25.22 15.05 0.41
N ASP A 406 25.41 15.49 -0.84
CA ASP A 406 26.58 16.24 -1.32
C ASP A 406 26.17 17.70 -1.58
N PHE A 407 26.70 18.65 -0.80
CA PHE A 407 26.36 20.06 -0.98
C PHE A 407 27.11 20.71 -2.16
N THR A 408 26.35 21.45 -2.96
CA THR A 408 26.87 22.18 -4.14
C THR A 408 27.83 23.32 -3.77
N SER A 409 27.76 23.81 -2.53
CA SER A 409 28.50 24.99 -2.04
C SER A 409 28.76 24.92 -0.51
N ASN A 410 29.67 25.76 -0.01
CA ASN A 410 29.96 25.88 1.45
C ASN A 410 28.87 26.66 2.21
N ASP A 411 27.92 27.27 1.50
CA ASP A 411 26.78 28.01 2.07
C ASP A 411 25.59 27.13 2.48
N CYS A 412 25.67 25.84 2.14
CA CYS A 412 24.69 24.78 2.38
C CYS A 412 23.28 25.05 1.82
N ILE A 413 23.18 25.86 0.76
CA ILE A 413 21.90 26.30 0.16
C ILE A 413 21.22 25.20 -0.68
N ALA A 414 21.98 24.33 -1.35
CA ALA A 414 21.43 23.25 -2.17
C ALA A 414 22.36 22.02 -2.26
N PHE A 415 21.77 20.83 -2.36
CA PHE A 415 22.47 19.54 -2.38
C PHE A 415 21.87 18.52 -3.36
N GLU A 416 22.69 17.55 -3.77
CA GLU A 416 22.26 16.29 -4.40
C GLU A 416 22.35 15.16 -3.36
N GLY A 417 21.29 14.37 -3.21
CA GLY A 417 21.18 13.27 -2.25
C GLY A 417 21.12 11.90 -2.92
N LEU A 418 21.64 10.88 -2.23
CA LEU A 418 21.54 9.48 -2.61
C LEU A 418 21.23 8.61 -1.39
N MET A 419 20.08 7.94 -1.43
CA MET A 419 19.77 6.82 -0.54
C MET A 419 20.42 5.53 -1.09
N LYS A 420 21.20 4.81 -0.27
CA LYS A 420 21.81 3.52 -0.67
C LYS A 420 20.68 2.49 -0.87
N THR A 421 19.82 2.39 0.15
CA THR A 421 18.50 1.76 0.18
C THR A 421 17.48 2.82 0.59
N PHE A 422 16.26 2.73 0.07
CA PHE A 422 15.11 3.52 0.52
C PHE A 422 13.87 2.64 0.48
N THR A 423 13.36 2.30 1.65
CA THR A 423 12.27 1.34 1.85
C THR A 423 11.03 1.76 1.06
N TYR A 424 10.30 0.77 0.55
CA TYR A 424 9.20 0.89 -0.44
C TYR A 424 9.58 1.53 -1.80
N VAL A 425 10.64 2.34 -1.93
CA VAL A 425 11.03 3.03 -3.19
C VAL A 425 12.08 2.26 -4.01
N GLY A 426 13.07 1.63 -3.36
CA GLY A 426 14.12 0.83 -4.02
C GLY A 426 15.54 1.17 -3.58
N SER A 427 16.53 0.93 -4.45
CA SER A 427 17.95 1.19 -4.14
C SER A 427 18.55 2.29 -5.02
N LYS A 428 19.58 2.98 -4.50
CA LYS A 428 20.30 4.08 -5.18
C LYS A 428 19.38 5.23 -5.61
N VAL A 429 18.37 5.51 -4.80
CA VAL A 429 17.37 6.55 -5.09
C VAL A 429 17.98 7.94 -4.91
N LYS A 430 17.83 8.79 -5.94
CA LYS A 430 18.33 10.16 -5.95
C LYS A 430 17.27 11.16 -5.51
N PHE A 431 17.70 12.20 -4.80
CA PHE A 431 16.88 13.35 -4.45
C PHE A 431 17.68 14.66 -4.54
N GLU A 432 16.99 15.79 -4.61
CA GLU A 432 17.55 17.15 -4.63
C GLU A 432 16.93 17.95 -3.47
N GLY A 433 17.68 18.87 -2.86
CA GLY A 433 17.15 19.72 -1.79
C GLY A 433 17.59 21.18 -1.90
N TYR A 434 16.66 22.11 -1.64
CA TYR A 434 16.85 23.55 -1.80
C TYR A 434 16.36 24.33 -0.57
N LYS A 435 17.25 25.12 0.04
CA LYS A 435 16.95 25.84 1.30
C LYS A 435 15.96 26.98 1.09
N ILE A 436 14.94 27.06 1.94
CA ILE A 436 13.89 28.11 1.92
C ILE A 436 13.86 28.96 3.20
N SER A 437 14.52 28.50 4.27
CA SER A 437 14.63 29.16 5.57
C SER A 437 15.93 28.78 6.25
N ASP A 438 16.54 29.68 7.03
CA ASP A 438 17.66 29.35 7.94
C ASP A 438 17.18 28.86 9.32
N GLU A 439 15.89 28.98 9.61
CA GLU A 439 15.21 28.46 10.80
C GLU A 439 14.31 27.28 10.38
N PRO A 440 14.38 26.10 11.02
CA PRO A 440 13.50 24.97 10.71
C PRO A 440 12.04 25.28 11.11
N GLN A 441 11.08 24.75 10.35
CA GLN A 441 9.64 24.97 10.55
C GLN A 441 8.94 23.80 11.28
N ARG A 442 9.68 22.71 11.52
CA ARG A 442 9.22 21.51 12.23
C ARG A 442 10.32 21.05 13.17
N GLU A 443 9.92 20.49 14.31
CA GLU A 443 10.80 19.76 15.22
C GLU A 443 10.82 18.27 14.80
N PRO A 444 11.93 17.54 14.96
CA PRO A 444 11.98 16.09 14.69
C PRO A 444 11.02 15.29 15.59
N ASP A 445 10.48 14.19 15.04
CA ASP A 445 9.76 13.19 15.84
C ASP A 445 10.78 12.52 16.79
N VAL A 446 10.39 12.36 18.07
CA VAL A 446 11.25 11.79 19.12
C VAL A 446 11.08 10.27 19.15
N TYR A 447 12.09 9.57 18.64
CA TYR A 447 12.19 8.11 18.72
C TYR A 447 12.83 7.72 20.05
N GLU A 448 12.06 7.15 20.97
CA GLU A 448 12.61 6.52 22.17
C GLU A 448 13.26 5.18 21.78
N TYR A 449 14.59 5.17 21.71
CA TYR A 449 15.37 3.92 21.58
C TYR A 449 15.14 3.03 22.80
N VAL A 450 14.15 2.14 22.70
CA VAL A 450 13.97 1.02 23.63
C VAL A 450 15.04 -0.01 23.31
N PHE A 451 16.25 0.22 23.85
CA PHE A 451 17.30 -0.78 23.90
C PHE A 451 16.79 -2.01 24.65
N LEU A 452 16.36 -3.04 23.92
CA LEU A 452 16.02 -4.37 24.44
C LEU A 452 17.29 -5.16 24.76
N GLY A 453 18.08 -4.64 25.69
CA GLY A 453 19.19 -5.40 26.28
C GLY A 453 18.67 -6.35 27.36
N GLU A 454 18.74 -7.65 27.09
CA GLU A 454 18.67 -8.74 28.09
C GLU A 454 20.08 -9.26 28.43
#